data_AF-A0AAD8WUX9-F1
#
_entry.id   AF-A0AAD8WUX9-F1
#
_cell.length_a   1.000
_cell.length_b   1.000
_cell.length_c   1.000
_cell.angle_alpha   90.00
_cell.angle_beta   90.00
_cell.angle_gamma   90.00
#
_symmetry.space_group_name_H-M   'P 1'
#
loop_
_entity.id
_entity.type
_entity.pdbx_description
1 polymer ?
#
loop_
_entity_poly.entity_id
_entity_poly.type
_entity_poly.pdbx_seq_one_letter_code
_entity_poly.pdbx_strand_id
1 'polypeptide(L)'
;MEGDNGDDRISNLPNDILVNILDRLNVRDASRTSVLSRRWCQLPAMLSRLTISAQDFWHPRNSMSDDEFLRINAAVAEATKSILARRDPGGCTICLLSTTFYLRDDIPISVGHTVGNAMATHKIEKVEFTVLTQKAVECTVDDLLNYGTQFVSFFNECLNVFARLTRLHLENLRFAESDFASNILVTSAPSLEELYMTVMDHHCEMQMDKEKRREGLYSENKGVEWKSPNPNFKHHRLPAL
;
A
#
# COMPACT_ATOMS: atom_id res chain seq x y z
N MET A 1 -35.06 -11.89 -39.97
CA MET A 1 -34.53 -11.53 -38.65
C MET A 1 -33.09 -11.11 -38.88
N GLU A 2 -32.87 -9.83 -39.16
CA GLU A 2 -31.52 -9.27 -39.18
C GLU A 2 -31.01 -9.30 -37.75
N GLY A 3 -30.04 -10.19 -37.50
CA GLY A 3 -29.27 -10.11 -36.28
C GLY A 3 -28.52 -8.80 -36.32
N ASP A 4 -28.80 -7.91 -35.38
CA ASP A 4 -27.92 -6.82 -35.01
C ASP A 4 -26.55 -7.44 -34.72
N ASN A 5 -25.69 -7.48 -35.73
CA ASN A 5 -24.28 -7.82 -35.57
C ASN A 5 -23.67 -6.60 -34.89
N GLY A 6 -23.92 -6.50 -33.58
CA GLY A 6 -23.41 -5.47 -32.71
C GLY A 6 -21.90 -5.49 -32.82
N ASP A 7 -21.41 -4.65 -33.73
CA ASP A 7 -20.01 -4.55 -34.08
C ASP A 7 -19.24 -4.33 -32.77
N ASP A 8 -18.25 -5.17 -32.48
CA ASP A 8 -17.48 -5.07 -31.22
C ASP A 8 -16.52 -3.87 -31.33
N ARG A 9 -17.12 -2.68 -31.17
CA ARG A 9 -16.46 -1.39 -31.34
C ARG A 9 -15.34 -1.20 -30.34
N ILE A 10 -15.41 -1.86 -29.17
CA ILE A 10 -14.36 -1.80 -28.15
C ILE A 10 -13.17 -2.62 -28.61
N SER A 11 -13.35 -3.86 -29.09
CA SER A 11 -12.23 -4.65 -29.61
C SER A 11 -11.57 -4.07 -30.87
N ASN A 12 -12.26 -3.17 -31.58
CA ASN A 12 -11.69 -2.43 -32.72
C ASN A 12 -10.78 -1.26 -32.31
N LEU A 13 -10.76 -0.85 -31.04
CA LEU A 13 -9.89 0.22 -30.55
C LEU A 13 -8.41 -0.20 -30.59
N PRO A 14 -7.46 0.72 -30.80
CA PRO A 14 -6.03 0.49 -30.63
C PRO A 14 -5.62 0.08 -29.19
N ASN A 15 -4.49 -0.62 -29.04
CA ASN A 15 -4.05 -1.15 -27.73
C ASN A 15 -3.81 -0.06 -26.69
N ASP A 16 -3.25 1.07 -27.08
CA ASP A 16 -3.00 2.22 -26.22
C ASP A 16 -4.29 2.80 -25.63
N ILE A 17 -5.38 2.84 -26.40
CA ILE A 17 -6.69 3.27 -25.92
C ILE A 17 -7.27 2.23 -24.95
N LEU A 18 -7.17 0.94 -25.28
CA LEU A 18 -7.63 -0.12 -24.38
C LEU A 18 -6.86 -0.11 -23.06
N VAL A 19 -5.53 0.05 -23.10
CA VAL A 19 -4.69 0.18 -21.91
C VAL A 19 -5.09 1.42 -21.11
N ASN A 20 -5.38 2.57 -21.75
CA ASN A 20 -5.84 3.76 -21.03
C ASN A 20 -7.16 3.54 -20.30
N ILE A 21 -8.08 2.76 -20.89
CA ILE A 21 -9.34 2.39 -20.23
C ILE A 21 -9.05 1.48 -19.03
N LEU A 22 -8.22 0.45 -19.23
CA LEU A 22 -7.87 -0.51 -18.19
C LEU A 22 -7.05 0.10 -17.05
N ASP A 23 -6.22 1.11 -17.32
CA ASP A 23 -5.45 1.87 -16.32
C ASP A 23 -6.34 2.62 -15.32
N ARG A 24 -7.65 2.73 -15.60
CA ARG A 24 -8.66 3.29 -14.68
C ARG A 24 -9.31 2.24 -13.78
N LEU A 25 -9.00 0.96 -13.98
CA LEU A 25 -9.51 -0.16 -13.18
C LEU A 25 -8.46 -0.61 -12.16
N ASN A 26 -8.89 -1.30 -11.11
CA ASN A 26 -7.96 -2.08 -10.29
C ASN A 26 -7.40 -3.26 -11.10
N VAL A 27 -6.27 -3.82 -10.66
CA VAL A 27 -5.59 -4.92 -11.37
C VAL A 27 -6.49 -6.15 -11.51
N ARG A 28 -7.40 -6.41 -10.56
CA ARG A 28 -8.31 -7.55 -10.65
C ARG A 28 -9.26 -7.41 -11.84
N ASP A 29 -9.95 -6.29 -11.93
CA ASP A 29 -10.95 -6.07 -12.96
C ASP A 29 -10.31 -5.92 -14.33
N ALA A 30 -9.15 -5.27 -14.41
CA ALA A 30 -8.35 -5.27 -15.63
C ALA A 30 -7.93 -6.70 -16.03
N SER A 31 -7.47 -7.51 -15.09
CA SER A 31 -7.07 -8.90 -15.37
C SER A 31 -8.25 -9.77 -15.81
N ARG A 32 -9.47 -9.52 -15.33
CA ARG A 32 -10.67 -10.25 -15.78
C ARG A 32 -10.97 -10.04 -17.25
N THR A 33 -10.57 -8.91 -17.85
CA THR A 33 -10.75 -8.67 -19.29
C THR A 33 -9.87 -9.57 -20.16
N SER A 34 -8.84 -10.21 -19.59
CA SER A 34 -7.92 -11.10 -20.33
C SER A 34 -8.61 -12.26 -21.03
N VAL A 35 -9.79 -12.68 -20.56
CA VAL A 35 -10.55 -13.80 -21.13
C VAL A 35 -11.37 -13.41 -22.37
N LEU A 36 -11.48 -12.11 -22.69
CA LEU A 36 -12.30 -11.62 -23.80
C LEU A 36 -11.73 -12.04 -25.16
N SER A 37 -10.39 -11.97 -25.33
CA SER A 37 -9.72 -12.50 -26.52
C SER A 37 -8.21 -12.66 -26.30
N ARG A 38 -7.54 -13.32 -27.25
CA ARG A 38 -6.06 -13.42 -27.25
C ARG A 38 -5.36 -12.06 -27.20
N ARG A 39 -6.00 -11.01 -27.74
CA ARG A 39 -5.48 -9.64 -27.71
C ARG A 39 -5.58 -9.06 -26.29
N TRP A 40 -6.74 -9.21 -25.65
CA TRP A 40 -6.98 -8.72 -24.29
C TRP A 40 -6.13 -9.42 -23.24
N CYS A 41 -5.77 -10.68 -23.47
CA CYS A 41 -4.87 -11.45 -22.61
C CYS A 41 -3.53 -10.76 -22.32
N GLN A 42 -3.01 -9.95 -23.24
CA GLN A 42 -1.70 -9.30 -23.11
C GLN A 42 -1.77 -7.92 -22.47
N LEU A 43 -2.95 -7.28 -22.46
CA LEU A 43 -3.11 -5.90 -22.02
C LEU A 43 -2.79 -5.67 -20.53
N PRO A 44 -3.10 -6.56 -19.58
CA PRO A 44 -2.75 -6.37 -18.18
C PRO A 44 -1.23 -6.17 -17.95
N ALA A 45 -0.38 -6.81 -18.77
CA ALA A 45 1.07 -6.64 -18.68
C ALA A 45 1.55 -5.26 -19.16
N MET A 46 0.71 -4.50 -19.86
CA MET A 46 1.03 -3.17 -20.41
C MET A 46 0.56 -2.01 -19.54
N LEU A 47 -0.20 -2.28 -18.47
CA LEU A 47 -0.75 -1.24 -17.59
C LEU A 47 0.36 -0.36 -17.00
N SER A 48 0.13 0.95 -16.98
CA SER A 48 1.05 1.92 -16.38
C SER A 48 0.71 2.20 -14.92
N ARG A 49 -0.53 1.92 -14.51
CA ARG A 49 -1.02 2.12 -13.14
C ARG A 49 -1.51 0.80 -12.58
N LEU A 50 -0.80 0.28 -11.59
CA LEU A 50 -1.11 -0.97 -10.92
C LEU A 50 -1.63 -0.67 -9.52
N THR A 51 -2.95 -0.68 -9.37
CA THR A 51 -3.60 -0.56 -8.05
C THR A 51 -4.14 -1.93 -7.62
N ILE A 52 -3.61 -2.44 -6.51
CA ILE A 52 -3.97 -3.75 -5.94
C ILE A 52 -4.39 -3.52 -4.50
N SER A 53 -5.70 -3.51 -4.24
CA SER A 53 -6.21 -3.25 -2.90
C SER A 53 -6.79 -4.49 -2.25
N ALA A 54 -6.45 -4.73 -0.98
CA ALA A 54 -7.12 -5.70 -0.12
C ALA A 54 -8.64 -5.51 -0.10
N GLN A 55 -9.12 -4.26 -0.20
CA GLN A 55 -10.55 -3.95 -0.23
C GLN A 55 -11.24 -4.52 -1.46
N ASP A 56 -10.54 -4.63 -2.59
CA ASP A 56 -11.11 -5.26 -3.77
C ASP A 56 -11.45 -6.73 -3.46
N PHE A 57 -10.67 -7.42 -2.61
CA PHE A 57 -10.80 -8.87 -2.32
C PHE A 57 -11.82 -9.17 -1.22
N TRP A 58 -12.38 -8.13 -0.61
CA TRP A 58 -13.41 -8.25 0.40
C TRP A 58 -14.77 -8.62 -0.21
N HIS A 59 -15.53 -9.45 0.50
CA HIS A 59 -16.94 -9.70 0.19
C HIS A 59 -17.82 -9.33 1.38
N PRO A 60 -18.88 -8.51 1.21
CA PRO A 60 -19.74 -8.06 2.31
C PRO A 60 -20.40 -9.17 3.12
N ARG A 61 -20.43 -10.40 2.60
CA ARG A 61 -21.00 -11.58 3.26
C ARG A 61 -20.00 -12.30 4.17
N ASN A 62 -18.72 -11.94 4.12
CA ASN A 62 -17.69 -12.59 4.90
C ASN A 62 -17.65 -11.98 6.31
N SER A 63 -17.53 -12.84 7.31
CA SER A 63 -17.28 -12.41 8.68
C SER A 63 -15.87 -11.83 8.78
N MET A 64 -15.72 -10.79 9.62
CA MET A 64 -14.44 -10.21 9.99
C MET A 64 -13.66 -11.19 10.89
N SER A 65 -13.07 -12.21 10.26
CA SER A 65 -12.31 -13.29 10.91
C SER A 65 -10.85 -13.25 10.47
N ASP A 66 -9.95 -13.71 11.34
CA ASP A 66 -8.51 -13.77 11.07
C ASP A 66 -8.18 -14.49 9.75
N ASP A 67 -8.85 -15.62 9.48
CA ASP A 67 -8.66 -16.40 8.25
C ASP A 67 -9.02 -15.60 6.98
N GLU A 68 -9.98 -14.69 7.07
CA GLU A 68 -10.39 -13.86 5.93
C GLU A 68 -9.35 -12.79 5.61
N PHE A 69 -8.75 -12.16 6.62
CA PHE A 69 -7.64 -11.22 6.42
C PHE A 69 -6.44 -11.91 5.77
N LEU A 70 -6.12 -13.14 6.22
CA LEU A 70 -5.05 -13.95 5.64
C LEU A 70 -5.34 -14.28 4.17
N ARG A 71 -6.57 -14.74 3.87
CA ARG A 71 -7.00 -15.05 2.49
C ARG A 71 -6.90 -13.83 1.57
N ILE A 72 -7.33 -12.66 2.05
CA ILE A 72 -7.29 -11.41 1.31
C ILE A 72 -5.84 -10.98 1.03
N ASN A 73 -4.99 -11.02 2.05
CA ASN A 73 -3.57 -10.73 1.90
C ASN A 73 -2.88 -11.68 0.92
N ALA A 74 -3.17 -12.97 1.00
CA ALA A 74 -2.65 -13.95 0.06
C ALA A 74 -3.07 -13.62 -1.39
N ALA A 75 -4.31 -13.17 -1.58
CA ALA A 75 -4.79 -12.75 -2.89
C ALA A 75 -4.12 -11.46 -3.39
N VAL A 76 -3.81 -10.50 -2.51
CA VAL A 76 -3.02 -9.31 -2.85
C VAL A 76 -1.60 -9.69 -3.25
N ALA A 77 -0.93 -10.55 -2.47
CA ALA A 77 0.41 -11.02 -2.76
C ALA A 77 0.48 -11.77 -4.09
N GLU A 78 -0.47 -12.67 -4.34
CA GLU A 78 -0.53 -13.41 -5.60
C GLU A 78 -0.86 -12.50 -6.77
N ALA A 79 -1.80 -11.56 -6.64
CA ALA A 79 -2.11 -10.60 -7.69
C ALA A 79 -0.89 -9.73 -8.05
N THR A 80 -0.15 -9.28 -7.03
CA THR A 80 1.09 -8.48 -7.18
C THR A 80 2.16 -9.28 -7.90
N LYS A 81 2.42 -10.51 -7.44
CA LYS A 81 3.39 -11.41 -8.06
C LYS A 81 3.02 -11.75 -9.50
N SER A 82 1.79 -12.18 -9.73
CA SER A 82 1.29 -12.60 -11.04
C SER A 82 1.30 -11.46 -12.07
N ILE A 83 0.92 -10.23 -11.69
CA ILE A 83 0.91 -9.11 -12.65
C ILE A 83 2.32 -8.67 -13.01
N LEU A 84 3.26 -8.65 -12.05
CA LEU A 84 4.65 -8.24 -12.27
C LEU A 84 5.44 -9.32 -13.01
N ALA A 85 5.18 -10.60 -12.76
CA ALA A 85 5.85 -11.72 -13.44
C ALA A 85 5.49 -11.83 -14.94
N ARG A 86 4.35 -11.27 -15.35
CA ARG A 86 3.93 -11.23 -16.77
C ARG A 86 4.59 -10.11 -17.57
N ARG A 87 5.37 -9.23 -16.94
CA ARG A 87 5.97 -8.07 -17.60
C ARG A 87 7.39 -8.39 -18.06
N ASP A 88 7.74 -7.86 -19.22
CA ASP A 88 9.09 -7.93 -19.74
C ASP A 88 10.01 -6.92 -19.01
N PRO A 89 11.21 -7.34 -18.57
CA PRO A 89 12.23 -6.40 -18.09
C PRO A 89 12.60 -5.40 -19.19
N GLY A 90 12.28 -4.12 -18.99
CA GLY A 90 12.46 -3.06 -19.99
C GLY A 90 11.21 -2.74 -20.84
N GLY A 91 10.06 -3.36 -20.54
CA GLY A 91 8.77 -3.04 -21.13
C GLY A 91 8.19 -1.70 -20.66
N CYS A 92 6.86 -1.56 -20.71
CA CYS A 92 6.16 -0.32 -20.33
C CYS A 92 6.50 0.11 -18.89
N THR A 93 6.88 1.38 -18.73
CA THR A 93 7.09 2.01 -17.41
C THR A 93 5.85 1.86 -16.54
N ILE A 94 6.06 1.51 -15.27
CA ILE A 94 5.01 1.54 -14.25
C ILE A 94 5.08 2.93 -13.60
N CYS A 95 4.16 3.81 -13.98
CA CYS A 95 4.04 5.14 -13.40
C CYS A 95 3.62 5.09 -11.93
N LEU A 96 2.82 4.08 -11.56
CA LEU A 96 2.37 3.87 -10.19
C LEU A 96 2.19 2.37 -9.90
N LEU A 97 2.83 1.88 -8.84
CA LEU A 97 2.54 0.62 -8.18
C LEU A 97 2.02 0.89 -6.77
N SER A 98 0.72 0.72 -6.57
CA SER A 98 0.04 0.95 -5.30
C SER A 98 -0.51 -0.38 -4.77
N THR A 99 -0.10 -0.75 -3.56
CA THR A 99 -0.59 -1.96 -2.89
C THR A 99 -1.17 -1.62 -1.53
N THR A 100 -2.35 -2.17 -1.25
CA THR A 100 -3.01 -2.07 0.05
C THR A 100 -3.17 -3.47 0.62
N PHE A 101 -2.65 -3.70 1.82
CA PHE A 101 -2.66 -5.01 2.49
C PHE A 101 -2.77 -4.85 4.01
N TYR A 102 -3.26 -5.89 4.69
CA TYR A 102 -3.31 -5.93 6.14
C TYR A 102 -1.95 -6.29 6.73
N LEU A 103 -1.61 -5.72 7.86
CA LEU A 103 -0.43 -6.06 8.62
C LEU A 103 -0.70 -7.34 9.43
N ARG A 104 -0.57 -8.47 8.76
CA ARG A 104 -0.83 -9.80 9.31
C ARG A 104 0.19 -10.80 8.79
N ASP A 105 0.82 -11.51 9.72
CA ASP A 105 1.78 -12.58 9.46
C ASP A 105 2.93 -12.08 8.55
N ASP A 106 3.51 -12.97 7.74
CA ASP A 106 4.65 -12.70 6.85
C ASP A 106 4.23 -12.22 5.45
N ILE A 107 2.93 -12.17 5.15
CA ILE A 107 2.45 -11.78 3.81
C ILE A 107 2.86 -10.36 3.41
N PRO A 108 2.80 -9.33 4.30
CA PRO A 108 3.36 -8.01 4.01
C PRO A 108 4.81 -8.06 3.52
N ILE A 109 5.65 -8.91 4.14
CA ILE A 109 7.04 -9.10 3.77
C ILE A 109 7.14 -9.74 2.38
N SER A 110 6.31 -10.75 2.07
CA SER A 110 6.24 -11.33 0.73
C SER A 110 5.81 -10.32 -0.34
N VAL A 111 4.86 -9.43 -0.04
CA VAL A 111 4.46 -8.33 -0.93
C VAL A 111 5.65 -7.38 -1.13
N GLY A 112 6.29 -6.97 -0.04
CA GLY A 112 7.47 -6.11 -0.07
C GLY A 112 8.61 -6.68 -0.91
N HIS A 113 9.00 -7.94 -0.71
CA HIS A 113 10.02 -8.59 -1.54
C HIS A 113 9.63 -8.65 -3.01
N THR A 114 8.37 -8.95 -3.32
CA THR A 114 7.87 -8.98 -4.70
C THR A 114 7.99 -7.61 -5.37
N VAL A 115 7.60 -6.56 -4.66
CA VAL A 115 7.73 -5.17 -5.10
C VAL A 115 9.20 -4.77 -5.24
N GLY A 116 10.04 -5.10 -4.28
CA GLY A 116 11.48 -4.81 -4.31
C GLY A 116 12.19 -5.48 -5.48
N ASN A 117 11.86 -6.73 -5.78
CA ASN A 117 12.35 -7.43 -6.97
C ASN A 117 11.90 -6.71 -8.25
N ALA A 118 10.63 -6.32 -8.32
CA ALA A 118 10.13 -5.59 -9.48
C ALA A 118 10.79 -4.21 -9.66
N MET A 119 11.14 -3.53 -8.57
CA MET A 119 11.87 -2.25 -8.62
C MET A 119 13.31 -2.40 -9.12
N ALA A 120 13.89 -3.59 -9.04
CA ALA A 120 15.20 -3.92 -9.59
C ALA A 120 15.14 -4.30 -11.07
N THR A 121 14.03 -4.88 -11.54
CA THR A 121 13.88 -5.38 -12.92
C THR A 121 13.06 -4.47 -13.83
N HIS A 122 12.22 -3.61 -13.28
CA HIS A 122 11.31 -2.72 -14.02
C HIS A 122 11.56 -1.26 -13.69
N LYS A 123 11.27 -0.38 -14.64
CA LYS A 123 11.19 1.05 -14.39
C LYS A 123 9.88 1.36 -13.68
N ILE A 124 9.97 1.63 -12.37
CA ILE A 124 8.84 2.03 -11.53
C ILE A 124 9.10 3.45 -11.03
N GLU A 125 8.18 4.36 -11.34
CA GLU A 125 8.30 5.77 -10.99
C GLU A 125 7.80 6.04 -9.57
N LYS A 126 6.64 5.48 -9.20
CA LYS A 126 6.04 5.63 -7.88
C LYS A 126 5.63 4.30 -7.28
N VAL A 127 5.95 4.12 -6.01
CA VAL A 127 5.57 2.99 -5.17
C VAL A 127 4.82 3.51 -3.96
N GLU A 128 3.66 2.92 -3.70
CA GLU A 128 2.78 3.33 -2.61
C GLU A 128 2.35 2.11 -1.79
N PHE A 129 2.52 2.23 -0.48
CA PHE A 129 2.03 1.25 0.48
C PHE A 129 0.95 1.86 1.36
N THR A 130 -0.20 1.20 1.39
CA THR A 130 -1.25 1.43 2.38
C THR A 130 -1.33 0.21 3.27
N VAL A 131 -0.89 0.36 4.52
CA VAL A 131 -0.86 -0.72 5.50
C VAL A 131 -2.09 -0.60 6.37
N LEU A 132 -2.97 -1.60 6.29
CA LEU A 132 -4.19 -1.70 7.06
C LEU A 132 -3.96 -2.54 8.32
N THR A 133 -4.76 -2.31 9.34
CA THR A 133 -4.82 -3.12 10.57
C THR A 133 -6.19 -3.81 10.64
N GLN A 134 -6.24 -4.95 11.33
CA GLN A 134 -7.41 -5.83 11.37
C GLN A 134 -8.56 -5.20 12.17
N LYS A 135 -8.23 -4.35 13.15
CA LYS A 135 -9.17 -3.61 13.97
C LYS A 135 -9.08 -2.13 13.62
N ALA A 136 -10.19 -1.59 13.09
CA ALA A 136 -10.36 -0.14 12.87
C ALA A 136 -11.17 0.52 14.00
N VAL A 137 -11.93 -0.26 14.76
CA VAL A 137 -12.78 0.18 15.88
C VAL A 137 -12.44 -0.68 17.09
N GLU A 138 -12.38 -0.09 18.29
CA GLU A 138 -12.06 -0.79 19.55
C GLU A 138 -10.64 -1.40 19.64
N CYS A 139 -9.62 -0.69 19.11
CA CYS A 139 -8.22 -1.09 19.31
C CYS A 139 -7.76 -0.87 20.75
N THR A 140 -7.20 -1.92 21.36
CA THR A 140 -6.48 -1.82 22.63
C THR A 140 -5.05 -1.32 22.40
N VAL A 141 -4.38 -0.87 23.47
CA VAL A 141 -2.95 -0.50 23.40
C VAL A 141 -2.10 -1.69 22.96
N ASP A 142 -2.42 -2.90 23.43
CA ASP A 142 -1.74 -4.13 23.03
C ASP A 142 -1.90 -4.43 21.55
N ASP A 143 -3.08 -4.19 20.98
CA ASP A 143 -3.31 -4.30 19.53
C ASP A 143 -2.41 -3.31 18.77
N LEU A 144 -2.38 -2.04 19.18
CA LEU A 144 -1.57 -0.99 18.54
C LEU A 144 -0.06 -1.29 18.59
N LEU A 145 0.44 -1.79 19.73
CA LEU A 145 1.83 -2.19 19.90
C LEU A 145 2.16 -3.43 19.07
N ASN A 146 1.27 -4.42 19.02
CA ASN A 146 1.42 -5.59 18.19
C ASN A 146 1.48 -5.23 16.70
N TYR A 147 0.65 -4.29 16.23
CA TYR A 147 0.75 -3.75 14.88
C TYR A 147 2.06 -2.99 14.67
N GLY A 148 2.51 -2.19 15.65
CA GLY A 148 3.83 -1.57 15.61
C GLY A 148 4.96 -2.57 15.40
N THR A 149 4.99 -3.66 16.19
CA THR A 149 5.97 -4.74 16.08
C THR A 149 5.94 -5.43 14.73
N GLN A 150 4.76 -5.75 14.22
CA GLN A 150 4.62 -6.36 12.88
C GLN A 150 5.12 -5.40 11.79
N PHE A 151 4.85 -4.10 11.90
CA PHE A 151 5.32 -3.12 10.92
C PHE A 151 6.84 -2.98 10.97
N VAL A 152 7.44 -2.96 12.16
CA VAL A 152 8.89 -2.93 12.33
C VAL A 152 9.55 -4.14 11.65
N SER A 153 8.98 -5.33 11.84
CA SER A 153 9.44 -6.54 11.13
C SER A 153 9.34 -6.38 9.62
N PHE A 154 8.19 -5.95 9.09
CA PHE A 154 8.01 -5.70 7.67
C PHE A 154 9.01 -4.67 7.11
N PHE A 155 9.22 -3.57 7.84
CA PHE A 155 10.14 -2.50 7.45
C PHE A 155 11.59 -2.99 7.35
N ASN A 156 12.05 -3.73 8.36
CA ASN A 156 13.42 -4.23 8.43
C ASN A 156 13.74 -5.25 7.33
N GLU A 157 12.76 -6.06 6.93
CA GLU A 157 12.93 -7.03 5.83
C GLU A 157 12.87 -6.39 4.43
N CYS A 158 12.30 -5.19 4.31
CA CYS A 158 12.02 -4.55 3.02
C CYS A 158 12.69 -3.17 2.84
N LEU A 159 13.83 -2.92 3.49
CA LEU A 159 14.52 -1.62 3.48
C LEU A 159 14.80 -1.08 2.07
N ASN A 160 15.10 -1.96 1.10
CA ASN A 160 15.32 -1.60 -0.30
C ASN A 160 14.08 -0.97 -0.96
N VAL A 161 12.89 -1.40 -0.57
CA VAL A 161 11.62 -0.82 -1.03
C VAL A 161 11.39 0.51 -0.35
N PHE A 162 11.52 0.56 0.98
CA PHE A 162 11.32 1.80 1.76
C PHE A 162 12.26 2.93 1.33
N ALA A 163 13.50 2.62 0.97
CA ALA A 163 14.47 3.59 0.44
C ALA A 163 14.01 4.33 -0.84
N ARG A 164 13.06 3.73 -1.57
CA ARG A 164 12.51 4.25 -2.84
C ARG A 164 10.99 4.43 -2.78
N LEU A 165 10.39 4.27 -1.60
CA LEU A 165 8.96 4.39 -1.40
C LEU A 165 8.54 5.84 -1.55
N THR A 166 7.45 6.07 -2.28
CA THR A 166 6.99 7.41 -2.64
C THR A 166 5.83 7.85 -1.75
N ARG A 167 4.92 6.94 -1.40
CA ARG A 167 3.89 7.21 -0.40
C ARG A 167 3.75 6.06 0.59
N LEU A 168 3.59 6.43 1.85
CA LEU A 168 3.32 5.49 2.93
C LEU A 168 2.10 5.97 3.72
N HIS A 169 1.12 5.09 3.86
CA HIS A 169 -0.09 5.31 4.65
C HIS A 169 -0.21 4.25 5.72
N LEU A 170 -0.17 4.67 6.98
CA LEU A 170 -0.26 3.84 8.17
C LEU A 170 -1.40 4.32 9.08
N GLU A 171 -2.20 3.39 9.58
CA GLU A 171 -3.23 3.70 10.56
C GLU A 171 -3.25 2.70 11.72
N ASN A 172 -3.66 3.19 12.89
CA ASN A 172 -3.88 2.39 14.10
C ASN A 172 -2.65 1.57 14.51
N LEU A 173 -1.48 2.20 14.63
CA LEU A 173 -0.29 1.54 15.20
C LEU A 173 0.46 2.44 16.17
N ARG A 174 1.21 1.81 17.08
CA ARG A 174 2.10 2.47 18.04
C ARG A 174 3.44 1.74 18.05
N PHE A 175 4.53 2.47 17.88
CA PHE A 175 5.87 1.90 18.03
C PHE A 175 6.25 1.82 19.51
N ALA A 176 6.86 0.71 19.91
CA ALA A 176 7.42 0.58 21.26
C ALA A 176 8.58 1.56 21.48
N GLU A 177 9.42 1.72 20.47
CA GLU A 177 10.53 2.68 20.45
C GLU A 177 10.10 4.00 19.81
N SER A 178 10.23 5.10 20.55
CA SER A 178 9.77 6.43 20.12
C SER A 178 10.53 6.99 18.91
N ASP A 179 11.74 6.52 18.66
CA ASP A 179 12.59 6.94 17.55
C ASP A 179 12.37 6.13 16.26
N PHE A 180 11.58 5.04 16.29
CA PHE A 180 11.35 4.22 15.10
C PHE A 180 10.68 5.01 13.95
N ALA A 181 9.79 5.95 14.27
CA ALA A 181 9.23 6.87 13.28
C ALA A 181 10.32 7.68 12.57
N SER A 182 11.41 8.03 13.27
CA SER A 182 12.57 8.69 12.69
C SER A 182 13.36 7.74 11.77
N ASN A 183 13.45 6.44 12.09
CA ASN A 183 14.09 5.46 11.21
C ASN A 183 13.34 5.33 9.87
N ILE A 184 12.01 5.28 9.89
CA ILE A 184 11.19 5.26 8.67
C ILE A 184 11.53 6.49 7.81
N LEU A 185 11.59 7.67 8.44
CA LEU A 185 11.92 8.91 7.76
C LEU A 185 13.34 8.88 7.20
N VAL A 186 14.34 8.48 7.97
CA VAL A 186 15.74 8.43 7.52
C VAL A 186 15.89 7.51 6.32
N THR A 187 15.30 6.32 6.36
CA THR A 187 15.39 5.35 5.26
C THR A 187 14.62 5.83 4.04
N SER A 188 13.41 6.38 4.20
CA SER A 188 12.50 6.69 3.09
C SER A 188 12.65 8.11 2.53
N ALA A 189 13.27 9.03 3.27
CA ALA A 189 13.42 10.46 2.93
C ALA A 189 13.90 10.77 1.49
N PRO A 190 14.76 9.97 0.84
CA PRO A 190 15.22 10.30 -0.51
C PRO A 190 14.11 10.32 -1.56
N SER A 191 13.05 9.52 -1.36
CA SER A 191 11.99 9.31 -2.36
C SER A 191 10.58 9.59 -1.85
N LEU A 192 10.38 9.63 -0.53
CA LEU A 192 9.07 9.82 0.07
C LEU A 192 8.52 11.21 -0.30
N GLU A 193 7.39 11.23 -0.99
CA GLU A 193 6.60 12.41 -1.32
C GLU A 193 5.48 12.63 -0.31
N GLU A 194 4.94 11.55 0.27
CA GLU A 194 3.81 11.63 1.20
C GLU A 194 3.90 10.60 2.32
N LEU A 195 3.75 11.08 3.56
CA LEU A 195 3.59 10.24 4.75
C LEU A 195 2.27 10.58 5.44
N TYR A 196 1.41 9.58 5.57
CA TYR A 196 0.23 9.62 6.40
C TYR A 196 0.38 8.58 7.52
N MET A 197 0.27 9.03 8.77
CA MET A 197 0.36 8.16 9.93
C MET A 197 -0.63 8.63 11.00
N THR A 198 -1.59 7.78 11.36
CA THR A 198 -2.41 7.99 12.56
C THR A 198 -1.88 7.24 13.76
N VAL A 199 -1.08 7.94 14.59
CA VAL A 199 -0.72 7.50 15.94
C VAL A 199 -1.91 7.75 16.85
N MET A 200 -2.63 6.70 17.23
CA MET A 200 -3.72 6.81 18.20
C MET A 200 -3.15 6.77 19.62
N ASP A 201 -3.23 7.89 20.34
CA ASP A 201 -3.16 7.87 21.80
C ASP A 201 -4.51 7.35 22.30
N HIS A 202 -4.54 6.20 23.00
CA HIS A 202 -5.79 5.68 23.56
C HIS A 202 -6.38 6.73 24.53
N HIS A 203 -7.67 7.09 24.40
CA HIS A 203 -8.31 8.18 25.16
C HIS A 203 -8.16 8.07 26.69
N CYS A 204 -8.01 6.85 27.22
CA CYS A 204 -7.82 6.63 28.67
C CYS A 204 -6.37 6.82 29.16
N GLU A 205 -5.39 7.03 28.27
CA GLU A 205 -3.97 7.20 28.58
C GLU A 205 -3.40 8.57 28.14
N MET A 206 -4.26 9.55 27.80
CA MET A 206 -3.77 10.93 27.69
C MET A 206 -3.24 11.36 29.06
N GLN A 207 -1.92 11.25 29.25
CA GLN A 207 -1.27 11.65 30.49
C GLN A 207 -1.28 13.17 30.58
N MET A 208 -2.32 13.77 31.17
CA MET A 208 -2.50 15.22 31.20
C MET A 208 -1.45 15.95 32.05
N ASP A 209 -0.70 15.19 32.86
CA ASP A 209 0.36 15.66 33.72
C ASP A 209 1.67 15.91 32.93
N LYS A 210 2.10 17.18 32.88
CA LYS A 210 3.29 17.61 32.13
C LYS A 210 4.60 17.04 32.67
N GLU A 211 4.72 16.79 33.96
CA GLU A 211 5.96 16.27 34.57
C GLU A 211 6.10 14.79 34.24
N LYS A 212 5.02 14.01 34.37
CA LYS A 212 5.01 12.59 33.96
C LYS A 212 5.21 12.40 32.46
N ARG A 213 4.75 13.34 31.63
CA ARG A 213 5.03 13.33 30.18
C ARG A 213 6.52 13.52 29.89
N ARG A 214 7.20 14.41 30.60
CA ARG A 214 8.65 14.63 30.48
C ARG A 214 9.47 13.43 30.93
N GLU A 215 9.06 12.78 32.02
CA GLU A 215 9.73 11.58 32.53
C GLU A 215 9.56 10.36 31.61
N GLY A 216 8.41 10.22 30.95
CA GLY A 216 8.13 9.11 30.03
C GLY A 216 8.69 9.29 28.61
N LEU A 217 9.57 10.27 28.37
CA LEU A 217 10.11 10.63 27.04
C LEU A 217 9.02 10.89 25.98
N TYR A 218 7.80 11.25 26.39
CA TYR A 218 6.75 11.58 25.45
C TYR A 218 7.12 12.86 24.71
N SER A 219 7.16 12.80 23.38
CA SER A 219 7.37 13.99 22.56
C SER A 219 6.21 14.95 22.76
N GLU A 220 6.46 16.12 23.38
CA GLU A 220 5.52 17.24 23.40
C GLU A 220 5.39 17.92 22.01
N ASN A 221 6.21 17.48 21.06
CA ASN A 221 6.28 18.04 19.74
C ASN A 221 5.11 17.54 18.88
N LYS A 222 3.95 18.21 19.03
CA LYS A 222 2.77 18.05 18.14
C LYS A 222 3.03 18.48 16.70
N GLY A 223 4.25 18.92 16.42
CA GLY A 223 4.65 19.45 15.14
C GLY A 223 6.13 19.33 14.96
N VAL A 224 6.60 18.14 14.58
CA VAL A 224 7.91 18.02 13.94
C VAL A 224 7.84 18.87 12.66
N GLU A 225 8.52 20.01 12.65
CA GLU A 225 8.84 20.74 11.42
C GLU A 225 9.96 19.99 10.74
N TRP A 226 9.60 19.11 9.81
CA TRP A 226 10.56 18.42 8.99
C TRP A 226 10.92 19.30 7.80
N LYS A 227 12.20 19.68 7.71
CA LYS A 227 12.76 20.26 6.49
C LYS A 227 13.13 19.11 5.56
N SER A 228 12.19 18.75 4.71
CA SER A 228 12.41 17.80 3.64
C SER A 228 13.59 18.24 2.75
N PRO A 229 14.47 17.33 2.30
CA PRO A 229 15.32 17.62 1.14
C PRO A 229 14.48 17.78 -0.14
N ASN A 230 13.23 17.28 -0.15
CA ASN A 230 12.29 17.42 -1.25
C ASN A 230 11.23 18.51 -0.97
N PRO A 231 11.30 19.70 -1.60
CA PRO A 231 10.41 20.83 -1.30
C PRO A 231 8.92 20.57 -1.58
N ASN A 232 8.56 19.48 -2.27
CA ASN A 232 7.18 19.09 -2.56
C ASN A 232 6.62 18.03 -1.60
N PHE A 233 7.38 17.64 -0.57
CA PHE A 233 6.92 16.65 0.40
C PHE A 233 5.69 17.13 1.17
N LYS A 234 4.68 16.26 1.25
CA LYS A 234 3.48 16.47 2.05
C LYS A 234 3.53 15.56 3.27
N HIS A 235 3.49 16.14 4.45
CA HIS A 235 3.15 15.40 5.66
C HIS A 235 1.84 15.92 6.21
N HIS A 236 0.88 15.03 6.41
CA HIS A 236 -0.36 15.39 7.06
C HIS A 236 -0.15 15.18 8.57
N ARG A 237 0.04 16.28 9.32
CA ARG A 237 0.14 16.24 10.78
C ARG A 237 -1.16 15.69 11.35
N LEU A 238 -1.01 14.69 12.20
CA LEU A 238 -1.99 14.18 13.15
C LEU A 238 -2.75 15.30 13.85
N PRO A 239 -4.04 15.53 13.53
CA PRO A 239 -4.93 16.15 14.50
C PRO A 239 -5.10 15.12 15.60
N ALA A 240 -4.64 15.44 16.81
CA ALA A 240 -5.14 14.77 18.00
C ALA A 240 -6.66 15.03 18.04
N LEU A 241 -7.46 13.95 18.01
CA LEU A 241 -8.78 13.94 18.61
C LEU A 241 -8.63 13.46 20.05
#